data_AF-A0A954LFW8-F1
#
_entry.id   AF-A0A954LFW8-F1
#
_cell.length_a   1.000
_cell.length_b   1.000
_cell.length_c   1.000
_cell.angle_alpha   90.00
_cell.angle_beta   90.00
_cell.angle_gamma   90.00
#
_symmetry.space_group_name_H-M   'P 1'
#
loop_
_entity.id
_entity.type
_entity.pdbx_description
1 polymer ?
#
loop_
_entity_poly.entity_id
_entity_poly.type
_entity_poly.pdbx_seq_one_letter_code
_entity_poly.pdbx_strand_id
1 'polypeptide(L)'
;MTELRIRTRDPIVARDGRPFGSEAGNRMRCMNWLSPSVTTGAIRTLLGRLNGGDFQNVELLSELKQTVCRGPLLVVNDRLFLPAPADALCTSSGESQMLRPDSNAGSCDLPKGLIPVTLDPQTPVEKFSCPPPAWWAVEKFAEWHTLTQDPVHGFYDSPGDFLRSPVVDERTHVAIDPGNLAAKKGMLFSTAGLVLDRCLPTHGSDKSVATELVVGIAGPPSANHIMRFPGGNGHQQPVGGERRLTTVHMSSSAVLHCPDDVAEVISTCQRNSGLRMTLVTPAIFSGGWLPGWLDRESRSGTPPALAGTGFRLQLEAVCNARWEAVSGWSYESRGPKAVRRIVPAGSTYYFKVLSTDGAD
;
A
#
# COMPACT_ATOMS: atom_id res chain seq x y z
N MET A 1 1.28 9.68 -17.04
CA MET A 1 1.19 8.33 -16.44
C MET A 1 -0.15 7.74 -16.87
N THR A 2 -0.23 6.46 -17.20
CA THR A 2 -1.50 5.81 -17.55
C THR A 2 -2.07 5.12 -16.32
N GLU A 3 -3.38 5.25 -16.07
CA GLU A 3 -4.03 4.56 -14.94
C GLU A 3 -4.81 3.34 -15.43
N LEU A 4 -4.62 2.21 -14.73
CA LEU A 4 -5.38 0.99 -14.95
C LEU A 4 -6.24 0.69 -13.71
N ARG A 5 -7.48 0.25 -13.96
CA ARG A 5 -8.40 -0.29 -12.96
C ARG A 5 -8.33 -1.82 -13.00
N ILE A 6 -8.34 -2.45 -11.82
CA ILE A 6 -8.40 -3.90 -11.66
C ILE A 6 -9.66 -4.23 -10.88
N ARG A 7 -10.59 -4.91 -11.55
CA ARG A 7 -11.79 -5.47 -10.93
C ARG A 7 -11.57 -6.94 -10.63
N THR A 8 -11.71 -7.31 -9.36
CA THR A 8 -11.59 -8.70 -8.94
C THR A 8 -12.93 -9.42 -9.12
N ARG A 9 -12.91 -10.66 -9.61
CA ARG A 9 -14.12 -11.48 -9.76
C ARG A 9 -14.35 -12.41 -8.56
N ASP A 10 -13.26 -12.78 -7.90
CA ASP A 10 -13.20 -13.66 -6.74
C ASP A 10 -12.17 -13.11 -5.74
N PRO A 11 -12.19 -13.58 -4.48
CA PRO A 11 -11.19 -13.22 -3.50
C PRO A 11 -9.77 -13.52 -3.98
N ILE A 12 -8.87 -12.54 -3.87
CA ILE A 12 -7.50 -12.60 -4.39
C ILE A 12 -6.57 -13.24 -3.36
N VAL A 13 -5.80 -14.23 -3.82
CA VAL A 13 -4.84 -14.95 -2.96
C VAL A 13 -3.52 -14.17 -2.92
N ALA A 14 -3.38 -13.29 -1.94
CA ALA A 14 -2.12 -12.62 -1.61
C ALA A 14 -1.34 -13.46 -0.57
N ARG A 15 -0.82 -14.63 -0.98
CA ARG A 15 -0.20 -15.59 -0.06
C ARG A 15 0.97 -15.00 0.73
N ASP A 16 1.06 -15.32 2.01
CA ASP A 16 2.23 -15.00 2.83
C ASP A 16 3.45 -15.87 2.49
N GLY A 17 4.59 -15.60 3.13
CA GLY A 17 5.84 -16.32 2.88
C GLY A 17 5.93 -17.71 3.51
N ARG A 18 4.89 -18.22 4.19
CA ARG A 18 4.97 -19.51 4.89
C ARG A 18 4.91 -20.66 3.89
N PRO A 19 5.61 -21.78 4.17
CA PRO A 19 5.50 -22.96 3.32
C PRO A 19 4.06 -23.49 3.31
N PHE A 20 3.63 -24.02 2.17
CA PHE A 20 2.31 -24.60 1.96
C PHE A 20 2.44 -25.84 1.08
N GLY A 21 1.94 -26.98 1.55
CA GLY A 21 2.09 -28.27 0.90
C GLY A 21 2.04 -29.45 1.88
N SER A 22 2.02 -30.66 1.33
CA SER A 22 1.80 -31.92 2.06
C SER A 22 2.75 -32.17 3.24
N GLU A 23 3.96 -31.59 3.21
CA GLU A 23 5.00 -31.83 4.22
C GLU A 23 5.27 -30.64 5.15
N ALA A 24 4.61 -29.49 4.95
CA ALA A 24 4.95 -28.27 5.68
C ALA A 24 3.75 -27.55 6.31
N GLY A 25 2.56 -27.67 5.73
CA GLY A 25 1.36 -27.04 6.26
C GLY A 25 0.20 -27.10 5.28
N ASN A 26 -0.98 -27.41 5.81
CA ASN A 26 -2.22 -27.52 5.04
C ASN A 26 -3.10 -26.26 5.12
N ARG A 27 -2.68 -25.21 5.82
CA ARG A 27 -3.40 -23.94 5.89
C ARG A 27 -2.55 -22.81 5.32
N MET A 28 -3.01 -22.27 4.21
CA MET A 28 -2.43 -21.08 3.59
C MET A 28 -3.05 -19.82 4.19
N ARG A 29 -2.21 -18.86 4.57
CA ARG A 29 -2.65 -17.53 5.00
C ARG A 29 -2.36 -16.48 3.93
N CYS A 30 -3.10 -15.39 3.97
CA CYS A 30 -2.87 -14.22 3.13
C CYS A 30 -2.23 -13.08 3.92
N MET A 31 -1.51 -12.22 3.21
CA MET A 31 -1.16 -10.88 3.64
C MET A 31 -2.42 -10.04 3.79
N ASN A 32 -2.36 -8.96 4.56
CA ASN A 32 -3.50 -8.05 4.77
C ASN A 32 -3.84 -7.21 3.52
N TRP A 33 -2.91 -7.12 2.56
CA TRP A 33 -3.11 -6.42 1.30
C TRP A 33 -2.31 -7.04 0.17
N LEU A 34 -2.67 -6.71 -1.08
CA LEU A 34 -1.95 -7.15 -2.27
C LEU A 34 -0.64 -6.38 -2.41
N SER A 35 0.50 -7.09 -2.38
CA SER A 35 1.80 -6.41 -2.50
C SER A 35 1.97 -5.73 -3.88
N PRO A 36 2.62 -4.56 -3.94
CA PRO A 36 2.94 -3.89 -5.21
C PRO A 36 3.66 -4.80 -6.22
N SER A 37 4.49 -5.71 -5.73
CA SER A 37 5.26 -6.65 -6.56
C SER A 37 4.38 -7.66 -7.31
N VAL A 38 3.28 -8.11 -6.69
CA VAL A 38 2.33 -9.06 -7.29
C VAL A 38 1.58 -8.37 -8.42
N THR A 39 1.06 -7.17 -8.16
CA THR A 39 0.34 -6.39 -9.17
C THR A 39 1.24 -5.97 -10.32
N THR A 40 2.47 -5.54 -10.03
CA THR A 40 3.49 -5.23 -11.05
C THR A 40 3.78 -6.45 -11.93
N GLY A 41 3.94 -7.63 -11.33
CA GLY A 41 4.15 -8.88 -12.07
C GLY A 41 2.97 -9.23 -12.98
N ALA A 42 1.74 -9.08 -12.48
CA ALA A 42 0.54 -9.34 -13.26
C ALA A 42 0.38 -8.36 -14.43
N ILE A 43 0.63 -7.06 -14.22
CA ILE A 43 0.58 -6.03 -15.27
C ILE A 43 1.65 -6.29 -16.32
N ARG A 44 2.91 -6.55 -15.93
CA ARG A 44 3.98 -6.88 -16.88
C ARG A 44 3.67 -8.13 -17.69
N THR A 45 3.05 -9.13 -17.06
CA THR A 45 2.60 -10.35 -17.75
C THR A 45 1.48 -10.04 -18.75
N LEU A 46 0.51 -9.20 -18.37
CA LEU A 46 -0.56 -8.75 -19.27
C LEU A 46 0.02 -8.01 -20.47
N LEU A 47 0.88 -7.01 -20.23
CA LEU A 47 1.52 -6.22 -21.27
C LEU A 47 2.35 -7.09 -22.20
N GLY A 48 3.12 -8.05 -21.68
CA GLY A 48 3.88 -9.00 -22.49
C GLY A 48 2.97 -9.85 -23.40
N ARG A 49 1.84 -10.35 -22.88
CA ARG A 49 0.86 -11.10 -23.68
C ARG A 49 0.22 -10.26 -24.78
N LEU A 50 -0.10 -9.00 -24.50
CA LEU A 50 -0.65 -8.07 -25.49
C LEU A 50 0.37 -7.68 -26.57
N ASN A 51 1.67 -7.86 -26.30
CA ASN A 51 2.77 -7.55 -27.21
C ASN A 51 3.43 -8.81 -27.80
N GLY A 52 2.60 -9.79 -28.18
CA GLY A 52 3.03 -11.01 -28.87
C GLY A 52 3.30 -12.21 -27.96
N GLY A 53 3.39 -12.01 -26.64
CA GLY A 53 3.50 -13.10 -25.67
C GLY A 53 4.82 -13.87 -25.71
N ASP A 54 5.82 -13.39 -26.45
CA ASP A 54 7.15 -13.99 -26.51
C ASP A 54 8.01 -13.52 -25.33
N PHE A 55 7.96 -14.27 -24.23
CA PHE A 55 8.79 -14.03 -23.04
C PHE A 55 10.23 -14.56 -23.19
N GLN A 56 10.68 -14.89 -24.40
CA GLN A 56 12.09 -15.18 -24.71
C GLN A 56 12.78 -13.97 -25.38
N ASN A 57 12.01 -13.02 -25.90
CA ASN A 57 12.52 -11.80 -26.51
C ASN A 57 13.16 -10.87 -25.45
N VAL A 58 14.47 -10.62 -25.60
CA VAL A 58 15.28 -9.89 -24.61
C VAL A 58 14.89 -8.41 -24.56
N GLU A 59 14.61 -7.81 -25.71
CA GLU A 59 14.21 -6.40 -25.81
C GLU A 59 12.88 -6.15 -25.09
N LEU A 60 11.86 -6.97 -25.37
CA LEU A 60 10.56 -6.90 -24.72
C LEU A 60 10.68 -7.10 -23.20
N LEU A 61 11.46 -8.09 -22.76
CA LEU A 61 11.69 -8.31 -21.33
C LEU A 61 12.35 -7.10 -20.65
N SER A 62 13.31 -6.46 -21.32
CA SER A 62 13.95 -5.23 -20.83
C SER A 62 12.94 -4.09 -20.69
N GLU A 63 12.10 -3.87 -21.70
CA GLU A 63 11.04 -2.86 -21.68
C GLU A 63 10.01 -3.11 -20.57
N LEU A 64 9.56 -4.36 -20.42
CA LEU A 64 8.63 -4.75 -19.34
C LEU A 64 9.25 -4.54 -17.96
N LYS A 65 10.53 -4.87 -17.77
CA LYS A 65 11.25 -4.68 -16.50
C LYS A 65 11.42 -3.20 -16.14
N GLN A 66 11.47 -2.30 -17.12
CA GLN A 66 11.51 -0.84 -16.93
C GLN A 66 10.13 -0.21 -16.66
N THR A 67 9.04 -0.98 -16.79
CA THR A 67 7.70 -0.49 -16.46
C THR A 67 7.57 -0.28 -14.96
N VAL A 68 7.41 0.98 -14.55
CA VAL A 68 7.14 1.39 -13.17
C VAL A 68 5.64 1.28 -12.92
N CYS A 69 5.27 0.65 -11.81
CA CYS A 69 3.89 0.55 -11.35
C CYS A 69 3.76 1.27 -9.99
N ARG A 70 2.74 2.11 -9.83
CA ARG A 70 2.39 2.81 -8.58
C ARG A 70 1.06 2.27 -8.06
N GLY A 71 1.06 1.69 -6.86
CA GLY A 71 -0.10 1.02 -6.26
C GLY A 71 0.20 -0.45 -5.91
N PRO A 72 -0.83 -1.31 -5.77
CA PRO A 72 -2.25 -1.02 -5.96
C PRO A 72 -2.86 -0.22 -4.80
N LEU A 73 -3.76 0.71 -5.11
CA LEU A 73 -4.56 1.47 -4.15
C LEU A 73 -6.05 1.18 -4.36
N LEU A 74 -6.86 1.38 -3.32
CA LEU A 74 -8.30 1.11 -3.33
C LEU A 74 -9.06 2.27 -3.94
N VAL A 75 -10.12 1.98 -4.71
CA VAL A 75 -11.00 3.00 -5.29
C VAL A 75 -12.46 2.60 -5.13
N VAL A 76 -13.28 3.58 -4.77
CA VAL A 76 -14.74 3.45 -4.61
C VAL A 76 -15.40 4.64 -5.31
N ASN A 77 -16.26 4.40 -6.30
CA ASN A 77 -16.94 5.46 -7.06
C ASN A 77 -15.99 6.56 -7.53
N ASP A 78 -14.86 6.17 -8.13
CA ASP A 78 -13.79 7.08 -8.59
C ASP A 78 -13.10 7.93 -7.50
N ARG A 79 -13.33 7.63 -6.22
CA ARG A 79 -12.59 8.22 -5.10
C ARG A 79 -11.47 7.30 -4.67
N LEU A 80 -10.27 7.88 -4.50
CA LEU A 80 -9.09 7.16 -4.02
C LEU A 80 -9.18 6.94 -2.51
N PHE A 81 -8.84 5.74 -2.07
CA PHE A 81 -8.74 5.37 -0.66
C PHE A 81 -7.31 4.92 -0.32
N LEU A 82 -6.77 5.48 0.76
CA LEU A 82 -5.40 5.30 1.22
C LEU A 82 -5.38 4.58 2.58
N PRO A 83 -4.33 3.81 2.89
CA PRO A 83 -4.23 3.12 4.17
C PRO A 83 -4.09 4.12 5.32
N ALA A 84 -4.69 3.81 6.47
CA ALA A 84 -4.62 4.64 7.66
C ALA A 84 -3.18 5.03 8.03
N PRO A 85 -2.90 6.31 8.33
CA PRO A 85 -1.61 6.73 8.88
C PRO A 85 -1.32 6.05 10.23
N ALA A 86 -0.06 5.71 10.50
CA ALA A 86 0.35 5.03 11.72
C ALA A 86 0.31 5.96 12.95
N ASP A 87 0.33 7.27 12.72
CA ASP A 87 0.13 8.31 13.72
C ASP A 87 -1.35 8.54 14.07
N ALA A 88 -2.29 7.83 13.43
CA ALA A 88 -3.70 7.86 13.77
C ALA A 88 -4.07 6.76 14.77
N LEU A 89 -4.72 7.15 15.85
CA LEU A 89 -5.22 6.25 16.89
C LEU A 89 -6.74 6.43 17.07
N CYS A 90 -7.40 5.36 17.50
CA CYS A 90 -8.81 5.36 17.86
C CYS A 90 -8.95 4.90 19.32
N THR A 91 -9.62 5.70 20.15
CA THR A 91 -9.90 5.37 21.54
C THR A 91 -11.00 4.32 21.64
N SER A 92 -11.22 3.78 22.85
CA SER A 92 -12.38 2.91 23.12
C SER A 92 -13.73 3.59 22.90
N SER A 93 -13.79 4.92 23.04
CA SER A 93 -15.00 5.71 22.79
C SER A 93 -15.23 6.02 21.31
N GLY A 94 -14.30 5.65 20.41
CA GLY A 94 -14.38 5.96 18.98
C GLY A 94 -13.72 7.28 18.59
N GLU A 95 -13.07 7.97 19.52
CA GLU A 95 -12.43 9.26 19.26
C GLU A 95 -11.10 9.10 18.54
N SER A 96 -10.86 10.01 17.60
CA SER A 96 -9.59 10.11 16.89
C SER A 96 -8.53 10.82 17.73
N GLN A 97 -7.32 10.27 17.74
CA GLN A 97 -6.15 10.85 18.41
C GLN A 97 -4.96 10.83 17.45
N MET A 98 -4.20 11.91 17.43
CA MET A 98 -3.01 12.03 16.59
C MET A 98 -1.76 11.97 17.44
N LEU A 99 -0.84 11.08 17.07
CA LEU A 99 0.49 11.08 17.66
C LEU A 99 1.35 12.19 17.04
N ARG A 100 2.17 12.86 17.85
CA ARG A 100 3.07 13.92 17.39
C ARG A 100 4.48 13.77 17.97
N PRO A 101 5.50 14.28 17.27
CA PRO A 101 6.85 14.36 17.83
C PRO A 101 6.86 15.23 19.10
N ASP A 102 7.41 14.71 20.19
CA ASP A 102 7.54 15.42 21.46
C ASP A 102 8.99 15.38 21.94
N SER A 103 9.65 16.53 21.94
CA SER A 103 11.02 16.68 22.44
C SER A 103 11.12 16.60 23.97
N ASN A 104 10.00 16.66 24.69
CA ASN A 104 9.94 16.66 26.15
C ASN A 104 9.56 15.30 26.76
N ALA A 105 9.25 14.28 25.96
CA ALA A 105 8.78 12.96 26.43
C ALA A 105 9.85 12.10 27.17
N GLY A 106 10.93 12.72 27.65
CA GLY A 106 12.00 12.06 28.40
C GLY A 106 12.95 11.23 27.53
N SER A 107 13.73 10.36 28.18
CA SER A 107 14.71 9.51 27.51
C SER A 107 14.06 8.28 26.88
N CYS A 108 14.42 7.97 25.63
CA CYS A 108 13.98 6.78 24.90
C CYS A 108 15.18 6.11 24.19
N ASP A 109 15.08 4.80 23.93
CA ASP A 109 16.10 4.02 23.20
C ASP A 109 15.96 4.13 21.67
N LEU A 110 15.64 5.34 21.20
CA LEU A 110 15.55 5.62 19.77
C LEU A 110 16.95 5.84 19.16
N PRO A 111 17.13 5.56 17.86
CA PRO A 111 18.31 6.00 17.13
C PRO A 111 18.64 7.47 17.39
N LYS A 112 19.93 7.76 17.59
CA LYS A 112 20.42 9.09 18.00
C LYS A 112 19.80 10.20 17.15
N GLY A 113 19.22 11.20 17.83
CA GLY A 113 18.68 12.42 17.23
C GLY A 113 17.33 12.25 16.53
N LEU A 114 16.64 11.13 16.72
CA LEU A 114 15.19 11.07 16.61
C LEU A 114 14.54 11.54 17.91
N ILE A 115 13.35 12.09 17.79
CA ILE A 115 12.47 12.41 18.92
C ILE A 115 11.30 11.41 18.97
N PRO A 116 10.83 11.06 20.17
CA PRO A 116 9.70 10.16 20.33
C PRO A 116 8.42 10.79 19.80
N VAL A 117 7.48 9.92 19.41
CA VAL A 117 6.16 10.29 18.93
C VAL A 117 5.16 9.86 20.01
N THR A 118 4.45 10.82 20.59
CA THR A 118 3.57 10.60 21.75
C THR A 118 2.20 11.21 21.53
N LEU A 119 1.27 10.86 22.41
CA LEU A 119 0.01 11.59 22.55
C LEU A 119 0.25 12.93 23.24
N ASP A 120 -0.72 13.83 23.11
CA ASP A 120 -0.79 14.99 23.99
C ASP A 120 -0.82 14.49 25.45
N PRO A 121 0.05 15.00 26.35
CA PRO A 121 0.04 14.65 27.77
C PRO A 121 -1.30 14.88 28.47
N GLN A 122 -2.17 15.75 27.94
CA GLN A 122 -3.51 16.01 28.44
C GLN A 122 -4.54 14.96 27.98
N THR A 123 -4.22 14.17 26.95
CA THR A 123 -5.11 13.09 26.49
C THR A 123 -5.19 12.02 27.58
N PRO A 124 -6.40 11.73 28.12
CA PRO A 124 -6.56 10.65 29.08
C PRO A 124 -6.03 9.35 28.48
N VAL A 125 -5.22 8.62 29.25
CA VAL A 125 -4.74 7.30 28.86
C VAL A 125 -5.92 6.31 28.97
N GLU A 126 -6.86 6.42 28.04
CA GLU A 126 -7.85 5.38 27.81
C GLU A 126 -7.19 4.16 27.18
N LYS A 127 -7.86 3.01 27.28
CA LYS A 127 -7.43 1.84 26.51
C LYS A 127 -7.68 2.10 25.02
N PHE A 128 -6.63 2.42 24.27
CA PHE A 128 -6.62 2.31 22.82
C PHE A 128 -6.91 0.86 22.44
N SER A 129 -8.17 0.57 22.14
CA SER A 129 -8.67 -0.82 22.02
C SER A 129 -9.00 -1.18 20.58
N CYS A 130 -9.12 -0.19 19.69
CA CYS A 130 -9.52 -0.38 18.30
C CYS A 130 -8.49 0.24 17.36
N PRO A 131 -8.04 -0.46 16.31
CA PRO A 131 -7.31 0.19 15.23
C PRO A 131 -8.23 1.24 14.57
N PRO A 132 -7.69 2.35 14.05
CA PRO A 132 -8.46 3.29 13.25
C PRO A 132 -9.04 2.59 12.01
N PRO A 133 -10.04 3.20 11.33
CA PRO A 133 -10.53 2.68 10.06
C PRO A 133 -9.38 2.41 9.08
N ALA A 134 -9.41 1.29 8.37
CA ALA A 134 -8.23 0.82 7.62
C ALA A 134 -7.95 1.64 6.36
N TRP A 135 -9.00 2.14 5.69
CA TRP A 135 -8.91 2.86 4.43
C TRP A 135 -9.66 4.18 4.50
N TRP A 136 -8.97 5.26 4.17
CA TRP A 136 -9.45 6.63 4.29
C TRP A 136 -9.58 7.21 2.89
N ALA A 137 -10.71 7.85 2.61
CA ALA A 137 -10.84 8.63 1.39
C ALA A 137 -9.74 9.69 1.34
N VAL A 138 -9.21 9.95 0.14
CA VAL A 138 -8.04 10.81 -0.04
C VAL A 138 -8.26 12.21 0.54
N GLU A 139 -9.50 12.70 0.55
CA GLU A 139 -9.85 14.00 1.13
C GLU A 139 -9.69 14.00 2.65
N LYS A 140 -10.12 12.94 3.35
CA LYS A 140 -9.90 12.79 4.81
C LYS A 140 -8.45 12.53 5.15
N PHE A 141 -7.74 11.81 4.28
CA PHE A 141 -6.31 11.62 4.42
C PHE A 141 -5.55 12.96 4.29
N ALA A 142 -5.94 13.80 3.35
CA ALA A 142 -5.40 15.14 3.16
C ALA A 142 -5.69 16.05 4.36
N GLU A 143 -6.95 16.11 4.80
CA GLU A 143 -7.38 16.81 6.01
C GLU A 143 -6.52 16.41 7.22
N TRP A 144 -6.30 15.11 7.42
CA TRP A 144 -5.44 14.63 8.51
C TRP A 144 -4.00 15.14 8.45
N HIS A 145 -3.43 15.23 7.24
CA HIS A 145 -2.04 15.65 7.04
C HIS A 145 -1.85 17.18 7.13
N THR A 146 -2.92 17.95 6.91
CA THR A 146 -2.89 19.42 7.00
C THR A 146 -3.31 19.94 8.39
N LEU A 147 -3.84 19.08 9.27
CA LEU A 147 -4.13 19.42 10.67
C LEU A 147 -2.89 19.97 11.41
N THR A 148 -3.06 21.14 12.04
CA THR A 148 -2.09 21.75 12.95
C THR A 148 -2.45 21.53 14.43
N GLN A 149 -3.67 21.08 14.70
CA GLN A 149 -4.20 20.75 16.02
C GLN A 149 -4.75 19.33 16.03
N ASP A 150 -5.32 18.90 17.16
CA ASP A 150 -6.00 17.61 17.23
C ASP A 150 -7.21 17.52 16.33
N PRO A 151 -7.49 16.31 15.79
CA PRO A 151 -8.67 16.08 15.00
C PRO A 151 -9.92 16.40 15.83
N VAL A 152 -10.94 16.93 15.16
CA VAL A 152 -12.21 17.25 15.79
C VAL A 152 -12.91 15.97 16.28
N HIS A 153 -13.73 16.11 17.32
CA HIS A 153 -14.58 15.03 17.81
C HIS A 153 -15.42 14.43 16.68
N GLY A 154 -15.48 13.10 16.61
CA GLY A 154 -16.23 12.40 15.55
C GLY A 154 -15.58 12.45 14.16
N PHE A 155 -14.27 12.70 14.06
CA PHE A 155 -13.54 12.69 12.77
C PHE A 155 -13.81 11.41 11.96
N TYR A 156 -13.89 10.25 12.61
CA TYR A 156 -14.16 8.96 11.97
C TYR A 156 -15.63 8.71 11.61
N ASP A 157 -16.56 9.53 12.12
CA ASP A 157 -17.99 9.32 11.94
C ASP A 157 -18.48 9.69 10.53
N SER A 158 -17.61 10.29 9.69
CA SER A 158 -17.97 10.74 8.34
C SER A 158 -18.42 9.57 7.44
N PRO A 159 -19.72 9.49 7.05
CA PRO A 159 -20.23 8.34 6.32
C PRO A 159 -19.61 8.22 4.91
N GLY A 160 -19.06 7.04 4.61
CA GLY A 160 -18.50 6.74 3.29
C GLY A 160 -17.07 7.20 3.08
N ASP A 161 -16.46 7.92 4.03
CA ASP A 161 -15.06 8.36 3.93
C ASP A 161 -14.07 7.37 4.57
N PHE A 162 -14.57 6.41 5.34
CA PHE A 162 -13.76 5.44 6.04
C PHE A 162 -14.28 4.01 5.82
N LEU A 163 -13.39 3.11 5.38
CA LEU A 163 -13.70 1.70 5.14
C LEU A 163 -12.88 0.80 6.06
N ARG A 164 -13.48 -0.33 6.43
CA ARG A 164 -12.84 -1.41 7.19
C ARG A 164 -11.83 -2.16 6.32
N SER A 165 -10.96 -2.94 6.96
CA SER A 165 -10.08 -3.87 6.25
C SER A 165 -10.89 -4.84 5.38
N PRO A 166 -10.33 -5.28 4.23
CA PRO A 166 -10.95 -6.31 3.42
C PRO A 166 -11.24 -7.57 4.23
N VAL A 167 -12.38 -8.19 3.95
CA VAL A 167 -12.73 -9.48 4.55
C VAL A 167 -11.82 -10.56 3.97
N VAL A 168 -11.37 -11.49 4.83
CA VAL A 168 -10.66 -12.69 4.41
C VAL A 168 -11.67 -13.81 4.18
N ASP A 169 -11.72 -14.34 2.96
CA ASP A 169 -12.48 -15.53 2.58
C ASP A 169 -11.61 -16.78 2.73
N GLU A 170 -11.93 -17.62 3.72
CA GLU A 170 -11.27 -18.90 3.95
C GLU A 170 -12.07 -20.05 3.33
N ARG A 171 -11.42 -20.84 2.47
CA ARG A 171 -12.00 -22.02 1.83
C ARG A 171 -11.22 -23.26 2.19
N THR A 172 -11.92 -24.35 2.48
CA THR A 172 -11.32 -25.67 2.71
C THR A 172 -11.60 -26.58 1.53
N HIS A 173 -10.57 -27.32 1.11
CA HIS A 173 -10.52 -28.11 -0.11
C HIS A 173 -10.08 -29.52 0.21
N VAL A 174 -10.52 -30.47 -0.61
CA VAL A 174 -10.10 -31.86 -0.58
C VAL A 174 -9.73 -32.30 -2.00
N ALA A 175 -8.61 -33.01 -2.16
CA ALA A 175 -8.30 -33.65 -3.43
C ALA A 175 -9.05 -34.99 -3.55
N ILE A 176 -9.77 -35.18 -4.64
CA ILE A 176 -10.51 -36.42 -4.91
C ILE A 176 -9.66 -37.36 -5.77
N ASP A 177 -9.67 -38.65 -5.42
CA ASP A 177 -9.12 -39.72 -6.24
C ASP A 177 -10.12 -40.06 -7.36
N PRO A 178 -9.75 -39.89 -8.65
CA PRO A 178 -10.68 -40.14 -9.75
C PRO A 178 -11.07 -41.62 -9.90
N GLY A 179 -10.28 -42.56 -9.36
CA GLY A 179 -10.55 -44.00 -9.52
C GLY A 179 -11.66 -44.53 -8.61
N ASN A 180 -11.81 -43.96 -7.42
CA ASN A 180 -12.78 -44.41 -6.41
C ASN A 180 -13.67 -43.28 -5.87
N LEU A 181 -13.48 -42.04 -6.35
CA LEU A 181 -14.18 -40.83 -5.92
C LEU A 181 -14.05 -40.50 -4.42
N ALA A 182 -13.11 -41.14 -3.72
CA ALA A 182 -12.82 -40.88 -2.33
C ALA A 182 -11.81 -39.74 -2.18
N ALA A 183 -11.77 -39.15 -0.98
CA ALA A 183 -10.75 -38.18 -0.63
C ALA A 183 -9.36 -38.83 -0.60
N LYS A 184 -8.38 -38.21 -1.24
CA LYS A 184 -6.98 -38.62 -1.13
C LYS A 184 -6.49 -38.36 0.29
N LYS A 185 -5.92 -39.39 0.92
CA LYS A 185 -5.35 -39.31 2.27
C LYS A 185 -4.32 -38.18 2.35
N GLY A 186 -4.46 -37.32 3.36
CA GLY A 186 -3.54 -36.20 3.60
C GLY A 186 -3.72 -34.99 2.67
N MET A 187 -4.69 -35.00 1.75
CA MET A 187 -4.92 -33.92 0.79
C MET A 187 -6.13 -33.05 1.16
N LEU A 188 -6.24 -32.70 2.44
CA LEU A 188 -7.18 -31.71 2.98
C LEU A 188 -6.41 -30.42 3.27
N PHE A 189 -6.78 -29.31 2.65
CA PHE A 189 -6.08 -28.03 2.80
C PHE A 189 -7.02 -26.83 2.77
N SER A 190 -6.59 -25.70 3.32
CA SER A 190 -7.35 -24.45 3.32
C SER A 190 -6.59 -23.31 2.65
N THR A 191 -7.33 -22.46 1.94
CA THR A 191 -6.82 -21.25 1.28
C THR A 191 -7.55 -20.01 1.81
N ALA A 192 -6.82 -18.94 2.09
CA ALA A 192 -7.36 -17.62 2.39
C ALA A 192 -7.18 -16.65 1.20
N GLY A 193 -8.22 -15.87 0.87
CA GLY A 193 -8.18 -14.81 -0.13
C GLY A 193 -8.80 -13.51 0.37
N LEU A 194 -8.33 -12.37 -0.14
CA LEU A 194 -8.86 -11.05 0.19
C LEU A 194 -10.06 -10.73 -0.71
N VAL A 195 -11.21 -10.41 -0.12
CA VAL A 195 -12.38 -9.89 -0.83
C VAL A 195 -12.10 -8.43 -1.19
N LEU A 196 -11.80 -8.14 -2.46
CA LEU A 196 -11.38 -6.81 -2.95
C LEU A 196 -12.36 -6.18 -3.93
N ASP A 197 -13.47 -6.87 -4.26
CA ASP A 197 -14.56 -6.35 -5.10
C ASP A 197 -15.59 -5.57 -4.29
N ARG A 198 -15.50 -5.63 -2.96
CA ARG A 198 -16.33 -4.87 -2.04
C ARG A 198 -15.63 -4.64 -0.70
N CYS A 199 -15.99 -3.54 -0.03
CA CYS A 199 -15.54 -3.21 1.32
C CYS A 199 -16.73 -2.81 2.21
N LEU A 200 -16.57 -2.92 3.52
CA LEU A 200 -17.58 -2.49 4.49
C LEU A 200 -17.25 -1.05 4.96
N PRO A 201 -18.21 -0.12 4.94
CA PRO A 201 -18.07 1.16 5.62
C PRO A 201 -17.82 0.99 7.13
N THR A 202 -17.17 1.98 7.74
CA THR A 202 -16.98 1.96 9.21
C THR A 202 -18.26 2.37 9.93
N HIS A 203 -18.95 3.41 9.43
CA HIS A 203 -20.22 3.93 9.92
C HIS A 203 -21.32 3.80 8.85
N GLY A 204 -22.58 3.65 9.30
CA GLY A 204 -23.75 3.52 8.43
C GLY A 204 -24.28 2.08 8.33
N SER A 205 -24.85 1.73 7.18
CA SER A 205 -25.42 0.39 6.94
C SER A 205 -24.34 -0.68 6.77
N ASP A 206 -24.59 -1.90 7.23
CA ASP A 206 -23.74 -3.09 6.97
C ASP A 206 -23.75 -3.55 5.50
N LYS A 207 -24.20 -2.70 4.57
CA LYS A 207 -24.15 -2.95 3.13
C LYS A 207 -22.74 -2.64 2.62
N SER A 208 -22.13 -3.64 1.99
CA SER A 208 -20.84 -3.48 1.34
C SER A 208 -20.92 -2.52 0.15
N VAL A 209 -19.91 -1.68 -0.04
CA VAL A 209 -19.72 -0.85 -1.23
C VAL A 209 -18.84 -1.57 -2.23
N ALA A 210 -19.13 -1.45 -3.52
CA ALA A 210 -18.33 -2.05 -4.58
C ALA A 210 -16.98 -1.33 -4.71
N THR A 211 -15.90 -2.09 -4.92
CA THR A 211 -14.54 -1.54 -4.95
C THR A 211 -13.73 -2.07 -6.12
N GLU A 212 -12.77 -1.26 -6.57
CA GLU A 212 -11.76 -1.65 -7.55
C GLU A 212 -10.37 -1.26 -7.04
N LEU A 213 -9.32 -1.78 -7.68
CA LEU A 213 -7.96 -1.32 -7.44
C LEU A 213 -7.51 -0.40 -8.57
N VAL A 214 -6.70 0.60 -8.26
CA VAL A 214 -6.02 1.44 -9.25
C VAL A 214 -4.52 1.21 -9.23
N VAL A 215 -3.92 1.22 -10.42
CA VAL A 215 -2.47 1.15 -10.60
C VAL A 215 -2.05 2.16 -11.66
N GLY A 216 -1.15 3.05 -11.30
CA GLY A 216 -0.47 3.93 -12.23
C GLY A 216 0.68 3.21 -12.92
N ILE A 217 0.75 3.26 -14.24
CA ILE A 217 1.86 2.71 -15.03
C ILE A 217 2.59 3.81 -15.78
N ALA A 218 3.92 3.73 -15.74
CA ALA A 218 4.82 4.58 -16.50
C ALA A 218 5.99 3.74 -17.02
N GLY A 219 6.55 4.15 -18.15
CA GLY A 219 7.75 3.56 -18.73
C GLY A 219 8.57 4.64 -19.42
N PRO A 220 9.77 4.31 -19.92
CA PRO A 220 10.53 5.22 -20.76
C PRO A 220 9.70 5.63 -21.99
N PRO A 221 10.00 6.77 -22.65
CA PRO A 221 9.31 7.19 -23.87
C PRO A 221 9.30 6.13 -24.98
N SER A 222 10.29 5.23 -25.00
CA SER A 222 10.40 4.09 -25.92
C SER A 222 9.49 2.90 -25.59
N ALA A 223 8.77 2.92 -24.46
CA ALA A 223 7.91 1.83 -23.98
C ALA A 223 6.62 1.69 -24.80
N ASN A 224 6.77 1.27 -26.06
CA ASN A 224 5.67 1.08 -27.01
C ASN A 224 4.62 0.07 -26.49
N HIS A 225 5.01 -0.86 -25.61
CA HIS A 225 4.12 -1.85 -25.03
C HIS A 225 3.01 -1.27 -24.16
N ILE A 226 3.23 -0.09 -23.54
CA ILE A 226 2.21 0.63 -22.74
C ILE A 226 1.18 1.29 -23.68
N MET A 227 1.66 1.93 -24.75
CA MET A 227 0.81 2.62 -25.73
C MET A 227 -0.13 1.67 -26.49
N ARG A 228 0.22 0.37 -26.53
CA ARG A 228 -0.56 -0.69 -27.17
C ARG A 228 -1.63 -1.30 -26.27
N PHE A 229 -1.83 -0.79 -25.05
CA PHE A 229 -2.92 -1.26 -24.21
C PHE A 229 -4.26 -0.93 -24.89
N PRO A 230 -5.03 -1.93 -25.35
CA PRO A 230 -6.24 -1.66 -26.11
C PRO A 230 -7.31 -1.03 -25.22
N GLY A 231 -8.04 -0.05 -25.74
CA GLY A 231 -9.30 0.37 -25.14
C GLY A 231 -10.38 -0.71 -25.28
N GLY A 232 -11.42 -0.65 -24.45
CA GLY A 232 -12.56 -1.58 -24.50
C GLY A 232 -12.94 -2.19 -23.15
N ASN A 233 -13.63 -3.33 -23.17
CA ASN A 233 -14.27 -4.00 -22.01
C ASN A 233 -13.29 -4.60 -20.98
N GLY A 234 -12.00 -4.25 -21.06
CA GLY A 234 -10.94 -4.78 -20.22
C GLY A 234 -10.42 -6.17 -20.64
N HIS A 235 -9.27 -6.53 -20.06
CA HIS A 235 -8.54 -7.76 -20.33
C HIS A 235 -8.53 -8.68 -19.12
N GLN A 236 -8.73 -9.97 -19.37
CA GLN A 236 -8.66 -10.98 -18.33
C GLN A 236 -7.20 -11.28 -17.96
N GLN A 237 -6.84 -11.04 -16.70
CA GLN A 237 -5.51 -11.25 -16.16
C GLN A 237 -5.58 -11.94 -14.79
N PRO A 238 -4.92 -13.09 -14.62
CA PRO A 238 -4.74 -13.67 -13.31
C PRO A 238 -3.88 -12.78 -12.41
N VAL A 239 -4.31 -12.57 -11.16
CA VAL A 239 -3.58 -11.81 -10.14
C VAL A 239 -3.52 -12.61 -8.84
N GLY A 240 -2.34 -12.67 -8.22
CA GLY A 240 -2.12 -13.45 -7.00
C GLY A 240 -1.96 -14.96 -7.25
N GLY A 241 -2.13 -15.74 -6.18
CA GLY A 241 -2.09 -17.20 -6.21
C GLY A 241 -3.36 -17.83 -6.79
N GLU A 242 -3.35 -19.15 -6.98
CA GLU A 242 -4.51 -19.94 -7.45
C GLU A 242 -5.15 -19.45 -8.77
N ARG A 243 -4.40 -18.68 -9.57
CA ARG A 243 -4.84 -18.08 -10.84
C ARG A 243 -6.18 -17.32 -10.74
N ARG A 244 -6.42 -16.61 -9.62
CA ARG A 244 -7.64 -15.83 -9.43
C ARG A 244 -7.81 -14.80 -10.55
N LEU A 245 -8.99 -14.80 -11.15
CA LEU A 245 -9.28 -14.04 -12.37
C LEU A 245 -9.66 -12.60 -12.04
N THR A 246 -9.08 -11.65 -12.78
CA THR A 246 -9.42 -10.22 -12.71
C THR A 246 -9.63 -9.65 -14.09
N THR A 247 -10.38 -8.55 -14.16
CA THR A 247 -10.51 -7.73 -15.36
C THR A 247 -9.68 -6.46 -15.18
N VAL A 248 -8.72 -6.22 -16.06
CA VAL A 248 -7.88 -5.02 -16.08
C VAL A 248 -8.30 -4.12 -17.23
N HIS A 249 -8.61 -2.87 -16.98
CA HIS A 249 -9.03 -1.91 -17.99
C HIS A 249 -8.39 -0.54 -17.76
N MET A 250 -8.36 0.30 -18.79
CA MET A 250 -7.92 1.69 -18.62
C MET A 250 -8.93 2.44 -17.76
N SER A 251 -8.43 3.28 -16.86
CA SER A 251 -9.29 4.17 -16.08
C SER A 251 -9.89 5.25 -16.96
N SER A 252 -11.17 5.56 -16.75
CA SER A 252 -11.86 6.70 -17.38
C SER A 252 -11.59 8.03 -16.66
N SER A 253 -11.11 7.97 -15.42
CA SER A 253 -10.81 9.10 -14.54
C SER A 253 -9.40 8.96 -13.98
N ALA A 254 -8.68 10.08 -13.83
CA ALA A 254 -7.36 10.08 -13.20
C ALA A 254 -7.51 10.36 -11.70
N VAL A 255 -7.34 9.33 -10.88
CA VAL A 255 -7.54 9.44 -9.42
C VAL A 255 -6.21 9.50 -8.66
N LEU A 256 -5.08 9.18 -9.32
CA LEU A 256 -3.75 9.25 -8.72
C LEU A 256 -3.14 10.63 -8.88
N HIS A 257 -3.77 11.63 -8.27
CA HIS A 257 -3.28 13.01 -8.20
C HIS A 257 -3.04 13.44 -6.75
N CYS A 258 -2.22 14.47 -6.55
CA CYS A 258 -2.05 15.10 -5.25
C CYS A 258 -3.29 15.95 -4.95
N PRO A 259 -3.92 15.83 -3.76
CA PRO A 259 -4.93 16.77 -3.31
C PRO A 259 -4.43 18.21 -3.32
N ASP A 260 -5.30 19.15 -3.70
CA ASP A 260 -4.95 20.57 -3.88
C ASP A 260 -4.52 21.23 -2.55
N ASP A 261 -5.19 20.89 -1.45
CA ASP A 261 -4.89 21.37 -0.11
C ASP A 261 -3.49 20.93 0.37
N VAL A 262 -3.11 19.68 0.09
CA VAL A 262 -1.75 19.18 0.35
C VAL A 262 -0.73 19.92 -0.52
N ALA A 263 -1.05 20.14 -1.80
CA ALA A 263 -0.16 20.87 -2.71
C ALA A 263 0.06 22.32 -2.25
N GLU A 264 -0.98 23.00 -1.79
CA GLU A 264 -0.92 24.37 -1.27
C GLU A 264 -0.09 24.47 0.03
N VAL A 265 -0.26 23.52 0.96
CA VAL A 265 0.55 23.49 2.19
C VAL A 265 2.02 23.21 1.89
N ILE A 266 2.32 22.35 0.92
CA ILE A 266 3.70 22.05 0.53
C ILE A 266 4.33 23.25 -0.19
N SER A 267 3.62 23.94 -1.08
CA SER A 267 4.17 25.08 -1.83
C SER A 267 4.50 26.29 -0.95
N THR A 268 3.83 26.40 0.20
CA THR A 268 4.05 27.48 1.17
C THR A 268 5.04 27.11 2.28
N CYS A 269 5.61 25.90 2.26
CA CYS A 269 6.56 25.48 3.29
C CYS A 269 7.85 26.32 3.24
N GLN A 270 8.42 26.57 4.41
CA GLN A 270 9.64 27.36 4.56
C GLN A 270 10.66 26.58 5.39
N ARG A 271 11.88 27.10 5.48
CA ARG A 271 12.87 26.56 6.40
C ARG A 271 12.31 26.49 7.82
N ASN A 272 12.50 25.35 8.48
CA ASN A 272 11.93 24.96 9.77
C ASN A 272 10.46 24.57 9.78
N SER A 273 9.74 24.58 8.66
CA SER A 273 8.42 23.96 8.58
C SER A 273 8.52 22.45 8.86
N GLY A 274 7.49 21.91 9.52
CA GLY A 274 7.30 20.48 9.69
C GLY A 274 6.56 19.89 8.49
N LEU A 275 6.98 18.71 8.02
CA LEU A 275 6.30 17.97 6.96
C LEU A 275 6.06 16.53 7.40
N ARG A 276 4.89 15.99 7.07
CA ARG A 276 4.55 14.59 7.27
C ARG A 276 4.54 13.85 5.94
N MET A 277 5.13 12.67 5.91
CA MET A 277 5.10 11.77 4.77
C MET A 277 4.63 10.40 5.22
N THR A 278 3.53 9.93 4.64
CA THR A 278 2.96 8.62 4.94
C THR A 278 3.10 7.69 3.75
N LEU A 279 3.58 6.47 3.99
CA LEU A 279 3.72 5.46 2.95
C LEU A 279 2.35 4.86 2.58
N VAL A 280 1.79 5.23 1.44
CA VAL A 280 0.50 4.67 0.96
C VAL A 280 0.63 3.26 0.37
N THR A 281 1.86 2.78 0.15
CA THR A 281 2.15 1.39 -0.19
C THR A 281 3.37 0.93 0.61
N PRO A 282 3.52 -0.38 0.88
CA PRO A 282 4.69 -0.85 1.61
C PRO A 282 5.99 -0.56 0.85
N ALA A 283 7.04 -0.19 1.58
CA ALA A 283 8.32 0.20 0.99
C ALA A 283 9.47 -0.72 1.43
N ILE A 284 10.41 -0.93 0.53
CA ILE A 284 11.73 -1.52 0.85
C ILE A 284 12.73 -0.39 0.83
N PHE A 285 13.36 -0.12 1.98
CA PHE A 285 14.48 0.81 2.05
C PHE A 285 15.81 0.09 2.28
N SER A 286 16.88 0.66 1.71
CA SER A 286 18.25 0.16 1.88
C SER A 286 18.73 0.23 3.34
N GLY A 287 18.18 1.17 4.13
CA GLY A 287 18.41 1.31 5.56
C GLY A 287 17.40 0.55 6.44
N GLY A 288 16.61 -0.36 5.88
CA GLY A 288 15.52 -1.04 6.59
C GLY A 288 14.29 -0.15 6.73
N TRP A 289 14.26 0.71 7.74
CA TRP A 289 13.17 1.67 7.99
C TRP A 289 13.49 3.09 7.52
N LEU A 290 14.78 3.45 7.37
CA LEU A 290 15.18 4.78 6.95
C LEU A 290 15.02 4.94 5.41
N PRO A 291 14.25 5.93 4.92
CA PRO A 291 14.14 6.22 3.49
C PRO A 291 15.50 6.31 2.80
N GLY A 292 15.66 5.60 1.67
CA GLY A 292 16.97 5.40 1.04
C GLY A 292 17.63 6.65 0.44
N TRP A 293 16.89 7.76 0.37
CA TRP A 293 17.38 9.07 -0.09
C TRP A 293 17.91 9.95 1.06
N LEU A 294 17.84 9.45 2.31
CA LEU A 294 18.43 10.09 3.47
C LEU A 294 19.82 9.54 3.74
N ASP A 295 20.74 10.42 4.10
CA ASP A 295 22.01 10.06 4.71
C ASP A 295 21.77 9.46 6.12
N ARG A 296 22.54 8.43 6.49
CA ARG A 296 22.31 7.66 7.73
C ARG A 296 22.67 8.43 8.99
N GLU A 297 23.70 9.28 8.94
CA GLU A 297 24.20 9.99 10.12
C GLU A 297 23.42 11.27 10.37
N SER A 298 23.28 12.10 9.33
CA SER A 298 22.56 13.37 9.40
C SER A 298 21.04 13.19 9.37
N ARG A 299 20.55 12.04 8.89
CA ARG A 299 19.12 11.78 8.60
C ARG A 299 18.52 12.83 7.68
N SER A 300 19.35 13.39 6.79
CA SER A 300 18.95 14.44 5.88
C SER A 300 19.14 14.05 4.43
N GLY A 301 18.35 14.63 3.53
CA GLY A 301 18.42 14.34 2.10
C GLY A 301 17.33 15.03 1.31
N THR A 302 17.26 14.70 0.03
CA THR A 302 16.31 15.27 -0.92
C THR A 302 15.43 14.13 -1.47
N PRO A 303 14.10 14.25 -1.41
CA PRO A 303 13.21 13.26 -2.00
C PRO A 303 13.53 13.04 -3.50
N PRO A 304 13.44 11.81 -4.02
CA PRO A 304 13.85 11.51 -5.40
C PRO A 304 13.10 12.32 -6.47
N ALA A 305 11.84 12.69 -6.21
CA ALA A 305 11.04 13.53 -7.12
C ALA A 305 11.55 14.97 -7.22
N LEU A 306 12.34 15.42 -6.24
CA LEU A 306 12.96 16.74 -6.15
C LEU A 306 14.49 16.64 -6.31
N ALA A 307 15.01 15.52 -6.80
CA ALA A 307 16.44 15.36 -6.99
C ALA A 307 16.98 16.44 -7.97
N GLY A 308 18.06 17.11 -7.57
CA GLY A 308 18.63 18.22 -8.34
C GLY A 308 18.11 19.61 -7.94
N THR A 309 17.08 19.69 -7.10
CA THR A 309 16.71 20.93 -6.43
C THR A 309 17.54 21.12 -5.14
N GLY A 310 17.53 22.33 -4.57
CA GLY A 310 18.09 22.61 -3.25
C GLY A 310 17.14 22.25 -2.10
N PHE A 311 16.02 21.59 -2.36
CA PHE A 311 15.07 21.17 -1.33
C PHE A 311 15.69 20.08 -0.44
N ARG A 312 15.73 20.30 0.87
CA ARG A 312 16.29 19.33 1.83
C ARG A 312 15.42 19.15 3.05
N LEU A 313 15.26 17.90 3.44
CA LEU A 313 14.54 17.48 4.63
C LEU A 313 15.50 16.82 5.62
N GLN A 314 15.19 16.95 6.91
CA GLN A 314 15.80 16.17 7.98
C GLN A 314 14.71 15.39 8.71
N LEU A 315 14.93 14.09 8.91
CA LEU A 315 14.01 13.26 9.65
C LEU A 315 14.15 13.48 11.15
N GLU A 316 13.04 13.86 11.80
CA GLU A 316 12.97 14.09 13.24
C GLU A 316 12.30 12.92 13.95
N ALA A 317 11.25 12.33 13.38
CA ALA A 317 10.50 11.27 14.05
C ALA A 317 9.88 10.28 13.06
N VAL A 318 9.55 9.09 13.52
CA VAL A 318 8.88 8.04 12.73
C VAL A 318 7.83 7.36 13.59
N CYS A 319 6.64 7.17 13.02
CA CYS A 319 5.62 6.28 13.54
C CYS A 319 5.41 5.14 12.54
N ASN A 320 5.78 3.91 12.90
CA ASN A 320 5.59 2.75 12.03
C ASN A 320 5.12 1.51 12.80
N ALA A 321 4.37 0.66 12.10
CA ALA A 321 4.01 -0.64 12.62
C ALA A 321 5.17 -1.64 12.45
N ARG A 322 4.99 -2.84 13.00
CA ARG A 322 5.94 -3.95 12.85
C ARG A 322 6.23 -4.21 11.37
N TRP A 323 7.52 -4.38 11.04
CA TRP A 323 7.94 -4.76 9.70
C TRP A 323 7.29 -6.08 9.24
N GLU A 324 7.03 -6.19 7.94
CA GLU A 324 6.48 -7.41 7.32
C GLU A 324 7.56 -8.16 6.54
N ALA A 325 7.47 -9.50 6.52
CA ALA A 325 8.31 -10.33 5.67
C ALA A 325 7.63 -10.53 4.31
N VAL A 326 8.26 -10.08 3.23
CA VAL A 326 7.77 -10.34 1.87
C VAL A 326 8.82 -11.07 1.06
N SER A 327 8.38 -12.16 0.45
CA SER A 327 9.08 -12.87 -0.63
C SER A 327 8.23 -12.73 -1.91
N GLY A 328 8.45 -13.59 -2.88
CA GLY A 328 7.62 -13.72 -4.06
C GLY A 328 8.10 -14.90 -4.89
N TRP A 329 7.45 -15.15 -6.02
CA TRP A 329 7.92 -16.13 -6.99
C TRP A 329 8.50 -15.41 -8.21
N SER A 330 9.62 -15.90 -8.70
CA SER A 330 10.26 -15.42 -9.92
C SER A 330 9.94 -16.38 -11.06
N TYR A 331 9.32 -15.89 -12.13
CA TYR A 331 9.10 -16.68 -13.34
C TYR A 331 10.41 -16.94 -14.09
N GLU A 332 11.36 -16.02 -14.03
CA GLU A 332 12.66 -16.11 -14.70
C GLU A 332 13.53 -17.21 -14.07
N SER A 333 13.66 -17.21 -12.74
CA SER A 333 14.43 -18.23 -12.03
C SER A 333 13.60 -19.43 -11.59
N ARG A 334 12.29 -19.45 -11.89
CA ARG A 334 11.31 -20.48 -11.51
C ARG A 334 11.41 -20.91 -10.05
N GLY A 335 11.50 -19.92 -9.15
CA GLY A 335 11.77 -20.17 -7.73
C GLY A 335 11.40 -19.00 -6.82
N PRO A 336 11.50 -19.20 -5.49
CA PRO A 336 11.24 -18.17 -4.52
C PRO A 336 12.28 -17.04 -4.61
N LYS A 337 11.82 -15.80 -4.46
CA LYS A 337 12.67 -14.61 -4.31
C LYS A 337 13.20 -14.53 -2.89
N ALA A 338 14.36 -13.90 -2.73
CA ALA A 338 14.92 -13.61 -1.41
C ALA A 338 13.92 -12.84 -0.55
N VAL A 339 13.79 -13.25 0.72
CA VAL A 339 12.93 -12.57 1.69
C VAL A 339 13.48 -11.16 1.94
N ARG A 340 12.59 -10.18 1.96
CA ARG A 340 12.88 -8.79 2.34
C ARG A 340 12.02 -8.42 3.53
N ARG A 341 12.58 -7.60 4.43
CA ARG A 341 11.80 -6.87 5.42
C ARG A 341 11.30 -5.60 4.76
N ILE A 342 10.01 -5.32 4.92
CA ILE A 342 9.37 -4.14 4.34
C ILE A 342 8.77 -3.29 5.45
N VAL A 343 8.80 -1.97 5.22
CA VAL A 343 8.06 -1.01 6.03
C VAL A 343 6.59 -1.09 5.58
N PRO A 344 5.64 -1.31 6.50
CA PRO A 344 4.23 -1.42 6.14
C PRO A 344 3.67 -0.09 5.63
N ALA A 345 2.64 -0.18 4.80
CA ALA A 345 1.85 0.99 4.43
C ALA A 345 1.20 1.61 5.68
N GLY A 346 0.95 2.91 5.65
CA GLY A 346 0.54 3.71 6.80
C GLY A 346 1.72 4.25 7.61
N SER A 347 2.95 3.75 7.46
CA SER A 347 4.09 4.29 8.22
C SER A 347 4.32 5.78 7.92
N THR A 348 4.31 6.60 8.97
CA THR A 348 4.37 8.07 8.93
C THR A 348 5.74 8.56 9.37
N TYR A 349 6.32 9.48 8.61
CA TYR A 349 7.63 10.09 8.85
C TYR A 349 7.45 11.59 9.05
N TYR A 350 8.10 12.14 10.07
CA TYR A 350 8.08 13.56 10.40
C TYR A 350 9.41 14.19 10.04
N PHE A 351 9.36 15.18 9.17
CA PHE A 351 10.51 15.89 8.66
C PHE A 351 10.48 17.35 9.08
N LYS A 352 11.68 17.91 9.23
CA LYS A 352 11.92 19.34 9.25
C LYS A 352 12.53 19.78 7.94
N VAL A 353 12.01 20.87 7.38
CA VAL A 353 12.56 21.49 6.17
C VAL A 353 13.85 22.22 6.52
N LEU A 354 14.95 21.83 5.88
CA LEU A 354 16.26 22.46 6.04
C LEU A 354 16.50 23.60 5.04
N SER A 355 16.01 23.44 3.81
CA SER A 355 16.11 24.41 2.71
C SER A 355 15.02 24.15 1.67
N THR A 356 14.58 25.21 0.99
CA THR A 356 13.54 25.19 -0.06
C THR A 356 14.04 25.68 -1.41
N ASP A 357 15.34 25.98 -1.53
CA ASP A 357 15.92 26.58 -2.74
C ASP A 357 15.66 25.72 -3.99
N GLY A 358 15.04 26.32 -5.02
CA GLY A 358 14.81 25.66 -6.32
C GLY A 358 13.69 24.61 -6.34
N ALA A 359 12.73 24.67 -5.41
CA ALA A 359 11.55 23.81 -5.37
C ALA A 359 10.31 24.35 -6.15
N ASP A 360 10.49 25.43 -6.92
CA ASP A 360 9.42 26.08 -7.71
C ASP A 360 8.92 25.24 -8.89
#